data_AF-F9RM33-F1
#
_entry.id   AF-F9RM33-F1
#
_cell.length_a   1.000
_cell.length_b   1.000
_cell.length_c   1.000
_cell.angle_alpha   90.00
_cell.angle_beta   90.00
_cell.angle_gamma   90.00
#
_symmetry.space_group_name_H-M   'P 1'
#
loop_
_entity.id
_entity.type
_entity.pdbx_description
1 polymer ?
#
loop_
_entity_poly.entity_id
_entity_poly.type
_entity_poly.pdbx_seq_one_letter_code
_entity_poly.pdbx_strand_id
1 'polypeptide(L)'
;MVVLLLVGIALAGGGYYVFYYKPAEEEADRLAKLASQPLPEVTNQQPSLPVPEPIIEQTDYYVSPEKLGVRETPTADGFIESELYRGDKVHVLEKKQGWARISPYYVYNEGEPEVAEWIPMDALLEVPPTITQEERVKTISSYVEGSDDFKQHFDVFIQTTDDLIKEGICLPPDFEELKGWVRSVKYQNDVYFVYCGGLKQANKIYLNVQTGKIFYR
;
A
#
# COMPACT_ATOMS: atom_id res chain seq x y z
N MET A 1 15.91 100.62 4.52
CA MET A 1 14.68 100.21 3.80
C MET A 1 14.89 99.05 2.83
N VAL A 2 15.99 98.97 2.07
CA VAL A 2 16.23 97.87 1.09
C VAL A 2 16.39 96.48 1.76
N VAL A 3 17.02 96.40 2.93
CA VAL A 3 17.25 95.13 3.65
C VAL A 3 15.94 94.47 4.11
N LEU A 4 14.96 95.24 4.58
CA LEU A 4 13.65 94.72 5.01
C LEU A 4 12.82 94.20 3.83
N LEU A 5 12.98 94.80 2.64
CA LEU A 5 12.26 94.40 1.44
C LEU A 5 12.83 93.10 0.87
N LEU A 6 14.15 92.90 0.92
CA LEU A 6 14.79 91.65 0.53
C LEU A 6 14.45 90.48 1.48
N VAL A 7 14.33 90.75 2.80
CA VAL A 7 13.88 89.74 3.77
C VAL A 7 12.40 89.37 3.54
N GLY A 8 11.54 90.34 3.23
CA GLY A 8 10.14 90.07 2.89
C GLY A 8 9.95 89.20 1.64
N ILE A 9 10.74 89.45 0.58
CA ILE A 9 10.71 88.64 -0.65
C ILE A 9 11.30 87.24 -0.42
N ALA A 10 12.37 87.11 0.37
CA ALA A 10 12.95 85.81 0.72
C ALA A 10 12.00 84.95 1.57
N LEU A 11 11.26 85.57 2.51
CA LEU A 11 10.25 84.88 3.31
C LEU A 11 9.02 84.49 2.48
N ALA A 12 8.59 85.31 1.52
CA ALA A 12 7.50 84.98 0.61
C ALA A 12 7.87 83.86 -0.37
N GLY A 13 9.09 83.88 -0.92
CA GLY A 13 9.61 82.82 -1.79
C GLY A 13 9.84 81.49 -1.05
N GLY A 14 10.39 81.56 0.18
CA GLY A 14 10.56 80.40 1.05
C GLY A 14 9.23 79.79 1.48
N GLY A 15 8.23 80.62 1.79
CA GLY A 15 6.86 80.16 2.07
C GLY A 15 6.22 79.47 0.86
N TYR A 16 6.30 80.07 -0.32
CA TYR A 16 5.74 79.48 -1.55
C TYR A 16 6.39 78.12 -1.90
N TYR A 17 7.71 78.02 -1.75
CA TYR A 17 8.42 76.75 -1.95
C TYR A 17 7.97 75.68 -0.95
N VAL A 18 7.86 76.01 0.34
CA VAL A 18 7.44 75.06 1.39
C VAL A 18 5.99 74.60 1.24
N PHE A 19 5.07 75.46 0.81
CA PHE A 19 3.65 75.11 0.73
C PHE A 19 3.23 74.48 -0.60
N TYR A 20 3.92 74.77 -1.71
CA TYR A 20 3.50 74.29 -3.04
C TYR A 20 4.49 73.30 -3.69
N TYR A 21 5.80 73.48 -3.56
CA TYR A 21 6.78 72.61 -4.24
C TYR A 21 7.26 71.45 -3.37
N LYS A 22 7.58 71.72 -2.10
CA LYS A 22 8.02 70.70 -1.14
C LYS A 22 7.06 69.50 -1.00
N PRO A 23 5.73 69.66 -0.91
CA PRO A 23 4.84 68.51 -0.82
C PRO A 23 4.85 67.63 -2.07
N ALA A 24 5.06 68.22 -3.27
CA ALA A 24 5.14 67.46 -4.52
C ALA A 24 6.44 66.65 -4.64
N GLU A 25 7.57 67.21 -4.17
CA GLU A 25 8.86 66.49 -4.10
C GLU A 25 8.77 65.34 -3.08
N GLU A 26 8.18 65.58 -1.90
CA GLU A 26 7.99 64.55 -0.87
C GLU A 26 7.05 63.42 -1.34
N GLU A 27 6.04 63.74 -2.16
CA GLU A 27 5.14 62.75 -2.77
C GLU A 27 5.85 61.94 -3.86
N ALA A 28 6.64 62.59 -4.72
CA ALA A 28 7.45 61.91 -5.73
C ALA A 28 8.51 60.97 -5.09
N ASP A 29 9.19 61.42 -4.04
CA ASP A 29 10.14 60.60 -3.29
C ASP A 29 9.45 59.45 -2.54
N ARG A 30 8.24 59.66 -2.02
CA ARG A 30 7.42 58.58 -1.43
C ARG A 30 7.03 57.54 -2.47
N LEU A 31 6.60 57.97 -3.66
CA LEU A 31 6.21 57.07 -4.75
C LEU A 31 7.40 56.30 -5.30
N ALA A 32 8.56 56.95 -5.45
CA ALA A 32 9.81 56.30 -5.86
C ALA A 32 10.29 55.28 -4.81
N LYS A 33 10.15 55.58 -3.51
CA LYS A 33 10.40 54.62 -2.42
C LYS A 33 9.39 53.49 -2.38
N LEU A 34 8.13 53.71 -2.76
CA LEU A 34 7.12 52.65 -2.84
C LEU A 34 7.37 51.71 -4.03
N ALA A 35 7.81 52.25 -5.17
CA ALA A 35 8.08 51.48 -6.39
C ALA A 35 9.39 50.67 -6.31
N SER A 36 10.33 51.07 -5.45
CA SER A 36 11.60 50.37 -5.21
C SER A 36 11.56 49.39 -4.04
N GLN A 37 10.44 49.32 -3.30
CA GLN A 37 10.21 48.27 -2.33
C GLN A 37 9.81 46.98 -3.05
N PRO A 38 10.42 45.82 -2.74
CA PRO A 38 9.92 44.55 -3.23
C PRO A 38 8.46 44.41 -2.80
N LEU A 39 7.59 43.98 -3.73
CA LEU A 39 6.17 43.79 -3.41
C LEU A 39 6.06 42.93 -2.14
N PRO A 40 5.19 43.28 -1.18
CA PRO A 40 4.91 42.40 -0.07
C PRO A 40 4.43 41.07 -0.64
N GLU A 41 5.11 39.99 -0.27
CA GLU A 41 4.67 38.64 -0.55
C GLU A 41 3.26 38.52 0.03
N VAL A 42 2.27 38.35 -0.86
CA VAL A 42 0.87 38.21 -0.46
C VAL A 42 0.76 36.87 0.26
N THR A 43 0.98 36.86 1.56
CA THR A 43 0.55 35.74 2.41
C THR A 43 -0.96 35.82 2.44
N ASN A 44 -1.58 35.12 1.50
CA ASN A 44 -3.02 35.04 1.31
C ASN A 44 -3.63 34.31 2.52
N GLN A 45 -3.83 35.00 3.64
CA GLN A 45 -4.60 34.48 4.78
C GLN A 45 -6.08 34.70 4.51
N GLN A 46 -6.57 34.00 3.48
CA GLN A 46 -7.96 33.59 3.41
C GLN A 46 -8.21 32.68 4.63
N PRO A 47 -9.33 32.80 5.37
CA PRO A 47 -9.67 31.82 6.39
C PRO A 47 -9.62 30.45 5.72
N SER A 48 -8.63 29.62 6.07
CA SER A 48 -8.57 28.28 5.54
C SER A 48 -9.81 27.57 6.08
N LEU A 49 -10.81 27.40 5.22
CA LEU A 49 -11.68 26.23 5.33
C LEU A 49 -10.74 25.06 5.66
N PRO A 50 -11.05 24.22 6.67
CA PRO A 50 -10.23 23.05 6.93
C PRO A 50 -10.02 22.37 5.58
N VAL A 51 -8.77 22.33 5.12
CA VAL A 51 -8.42 21.56 3.94
C VAL A 51 -8.98 20.18 4.26
N PRO A 52 -9.98 19.67 3.52
CA PRO A 52 -10.43 18.31 3.75
C PRO A 52 -9.15 17.49 3.65
N GLU A 53 -8.82 16.76 4.73
CA GLU A 53 -7.72 15.81 4.70
C GLU A 53 -7.85 15.07 3.37
N PRO A 54 -6.76 14.94 2.58
CA PRO A 54 -6.84 14.22 1.33
C PRO A 54 -7.52 12.90 1.66
N ILE A 55 -8.68 12.64 1.04
CA ILE A 55 -9.31 11.33 1.12
C ILE A 55 -8.30 10.44 0.43
N ILE A 56 -7.38 9.85 1.20
CA ILE A 56 -6.51 8.80 0.72
C ILE A 56 -7.49 7.68 0.46
N GLU A 57 -7.92 7.55 -0.80
CA GLU A 57 -8.73 6.41 -1.18
C GLU A 57 -7.94 5.18 -0.78
N GLN A 58 -8.48 4.43 0.17
CA GLN A 58 -7.80 3.27 0.68
C GLN A 58 -7.55 2.31 -0.48
N THR A 59 -6.27 2.01 -0.70
CA THR A 59 -5.79 1.10 -1.75
C THR A 59 -5.38 -0.24 -1.17
N ASP A 60 -4.94 -0.28 0.08
CA ASP A 60 -4.53 -1.52 0.75
C ASP A 60 -5.71 -2.18 1.48
N TYR A 61 -5.94 -3.46 1.16
CA TYR A 61 -6.98 -4.31 1.76
C TYR A 61 -6.42 -5.67 2.15
N TYR A 62 -7.20 -6.44 2.90
CA TYR A 62 -6.89 -7.80 3.33
C TYR A 62 -8.00 -8.77 2.94
N VAL A 63 -7.63 -9.98 2.53
CA VAL A 63 -8.59 -11.01 2.15
C VAL A 63 -9.33 -11.55 3.39
N SER A 64 -10.66 -11.57 3.33
CA SER A 64 -11.56 -12.05 4.39
C SER A 64 -11.77 -13.57 4.40
N PRO A 65 -12.16 -14.23 3.27
CA PRO A 65 -12.46 -15.66 3.28
C PRO A 65 -11.20 -16.53 3.39
N GLU A 66 -11.36 -17.81 3.72
CA GLU A 66 -10.25 -18.78 3.79
C GLU A 66 -9.49 -18.86 2.44
N LYS A 67 -10.24 -18.88 1.34
CA LYS A 67 -9.74 -18.83 -0.03
C LYS A 67 -10.55 -17.84 -0.85
N LEU A 68 -9.88 -17.13 -1.76
CA LEU A 68 -10.48 -16.18 -2.69
C LEU A 68 -9.91 -16.39 -4.09
N GLY A 69 -10.75 -16.76 -5.04
CA GLY A 69 -10.34 -16.84 -6.44
C GLY A 69 -10.16 -15.46 -7.06
N VAL A 70 -9.00 -15.23 -7.68
CA VAL A 70 -8.69 -14.06 -8.50
C VAL A 70 -9.11 -14.34 -9.93
N ARG A 71 -9.86 -13.42 -10.53
CA ARG A 71 -10.52 -13.63 -11.82
C ARG A 71 -9.97 -12.74 -12.91
N GLU A 72 -9.93 -13.22 -14.14
CA GLU A 72 -9.49 -12.46 -15.31
C GLU A 72 -10.44 -11.30 -15.69
N THR A 73 -11.71 -11.36 -15.25
CA THR A 73 -12.72 -10.34 -15.52
C THR A 73 -13.56 -10.04 -14.28
N PRO A 74 -14.13 -8.82 -14.15
CA PRO A 74 -14.94 -8.41 -13.01
C PRO A 74 -16.37 -8.98 -13.10
N THR A 75 -16.47 -10.30 -13.23
CA THR A 75 -17.74 -11.03 -13.35
C THR A 75 -17.68 -12.33 -12.55
N ALA A 76 -18.84 -12.78 -12.05
CA ALA A 76 -18.92 -14.01 -11.27
C ALA A 76 -18.57 -15.28 -12.08
N ASP A 77 -18.68 -15.20 -13.40
CA ASP A 77 -18.36 -16.29 -14.35
C ASP A 77 -16.95 -16.17 -14.93
N GLY A 78 -16.18 -15.13 -14.54
CA GLY A 78 -14.80 -14.95 -15.00
C GLY A 78 -13.89 -16.11 -14.58
N PHE A 79 -12.97 -16.51 -15.46
CA PHE A 79 -12.01 -17.57 -15.19
C PHE A 79 -11.16 -17.22 -13.95
N ILE A 80 -10.94 -18.21 -13.08
CA ILE A 80 -10.12 -18.05 -11.88
C ILE A 80 -8.68 -18.38 -12.25
N GLU A 81 -7.82 -17.37 -12.30
CA GLU A 81 -6.41 -17.49 -12.67
C GLU A 81 -5.54 -17.93 -11.49
N SER A 82 -5.82 -17.39 -10.30
CA SER A 82 -5.06 -17.67 -9.09
C SER A 82 -5.96 -17.65 -7.84
N GLU A 83 -5.40 -18.05 -6.70
CA GLU A 83 -6.07 -18.02 -5.41
C GLU A 83 -5.28 -17.15 -4.43
N LEU A 84 -6.02 -16.39 -3.61
CA LEU A 84 -5.52 -15.69 -2.45
C LEU A 84 -6.10 -16.31 -1.18
N TYR A 85 -5.41 -16.12 -0.06
CA TYR A 85 -5.74 -16.72 1.22
C TYR A 85 -6.09 -15.67 2.27
N ARG A 86 -6.85 -16.07 3.28
CA ARG A 86 -7.25 -15.20 4.39
C ARG A 86 -6.06 -14.43 4.97
N GLY A 87 -6.20 -13.11 5.04
CA GLY A 87 -5.19 -12.22 5.58
C GLY A 87 -4.13 -11.77 4.57
N ASP A 88 -4.14 -12.30 3.34
CA ASP A 88 -3.28 -11.79 2.27
C ASP A 88 -3.58 -10.31 2.04
N LYS A 89 -2.51 -9.52 1.98
CA LYS A 89 -2.58 -8.09 1.71
C LYS A 89 -2.63 -7.87 0.20
N VAL A 90 -3.64 -7.15 -0.26
CA VAL A 90 -3.82 -6.79 -1.67
C VAL A 90 -3.80 -5.29 -1.86
N HIS A 91 -3.31 -4.86 -3.01
CA HIS A 91 -3.27 -3.45 -3.41
C HIS A 91 -4.25 -3.22 -4.55
N VAL A 92 -5.33 -2.50 -4.27
CA VAL A 92 -6.42 -2.19 -5.21
C VAL A 92 -6.03 -1.00 -6.07
N LEU A 93 -5.99 -1.22 -7.38
CA LEU A 93 -5.69 -0.22 -8.40
C LEU A 93 -6.94 0.46 -8.94
N GLU A 94 -8.09 -0.22 -8.91
CA GLU A 94 -9.36 0.28 -9.42
C GLU A 94 -10.53 -0.42 -8.73
N LYS A 95 -11.61 0.33 -8.48
CA LYS A 95 -12.88 -0.21 -7.96
C LYS A 95 -13.96 -0.02 -9.03
N LYS A 96 -14.60 -1.10 -9.46
CA LYS A 96 -15.61 -1.07 -10.53
C LYS A 96 -16.73 -2.05 -10.23
N GLN A 97 -17.96 -1.54 -10.05
CA GLN A 97 -19.18 -2.34 -9.95
C GLN A 97 -19.11 -3.50 -8.91
N GLY A 98 -18.50 -3.25 -7.75
CA GLY A 98 -18.34 -4.26 -6.70
C GLY A 98 -17.08 -5.15 -6.85
N TRP A 99 -16.23 -4.87 -7.83
CA TRP A 99 -14.96 -5.56 -8.05
C TRP A 99 -13.77 -4.63 -7.82
N ALA A 100 -12.68 -5.19 -7.34
CA ALA A 100 -11.38 -4.56 -7.19
C ALA A 100 -10.41 -5.16 -8.21
N ARG A 101 -9.74 -4.32 -8.99
CA ARG A 101 -8.62 -4.72 -9.84
C ARG A 101 -7.33 -4.62 -9.05
N ILE A 102 -6.49 -5.66 -9.09
CA ILE A 102 -5.24 -5.73 -8.32
C ILE A 102 -3.98 -5.83 -9.19
N SER A 103 -4.12 -6.03 -10.50
CA SER A 103 -3.02 -6.01 -11.47
C SER A 103 -3.22 -4.92 -12.53
N PRO A 104 -2.16 -4.45 -13.21
CA PRO A 104 -2.32 -3.77 -14.50
C PRO A 104 -3.11 -4.62 -15.50
N TYR A 105 -3.63 -4.01 -16.56
CA TYR A 105 -4.14 -4.76 -17.71
C TYR A 105 -2.99 -5.40 -18.49
N TYR A 106 -3.21 -6.61 -18.99
CA TYR A 106 -2.28 -7.35 -19.83
C TYR A 106 -3.02 -8.19 -20.87
N VAL A 107 -2.28 -8.73 -21.84
CA VAL A 107 -2.78 -9.58 -22.91
C VAL A 107 -1.91 -10.83 -22.98
N TYR A 108 -2.52 -12.01 -23.10
CA TYR A 108 -1.76 -13.26 -23.22
C TYR A 108 -1.11 -13.42 -24.60
N ASN A 109 -1.86 -13.17 -25.68
CA ASN A 109 -1.36 -13.24 -27.06
C ASN A 109 -1.75 -12.02 -27.89
N GLU A 110 -0.93 -11.67 -28.89
CA GLU A 110 -1.25 -10.55 -29.80
C GLU A 110 -2.62 -10.74 -30.47
N GLY A 111 -3.49 -9.73 -30.33
CA GLY A 111 -4.84 -9.72 -30.90
C GLY A 111 -5.94 -10.24 -29.97
N GLU A 112 -5.60 -10.73 -28.78
CA GLU A 112 -6.57 -11.08 -27.73
C GLU A 112 -7.02 -9.84 -26.94
N PRO A 113 -8.20 -9.89 -26.30
CA PRO A 113 -8.66 -8.81 -25.43
C PRO A 113 -7.76 -8.64 -24.20
N GLU A 114 -7.66 -7.41 -23.72
CA GLU A 114 -7.00 -7.10 -22.44
C GLU A 114 -7.79 -7.68 -21.26
N VAL A 115 -7.06 -8.33 -20.34
CA VAL A 115 -7.57 -8.86 -19.08
C VAL A 115 -6.81 -8.25 -17.91
N ALA A 116 -7.32 -8.46 -16.69
CA ALA A 116 -6.62 -8.10 -15.47
C ALA A 116 -7.08 -9.01 -14.33
N GLU A 117 -6.41 -8.94 -13.19
CA GLU A 117 -6.78 -9.66 -11.98
C GLU A 117 -7.84 -8.88 -11.19
N TRP A 118 -8.99 -9.50 -11.00
CA TRP A 118 -10.16 -8.96 -10.31
C TRP A 118 -10.59 -9.82 -9.14
N ILE A 119 -10.96 -9.17 -8.05
CA ILE A 119 -11.49 -9.79 -6.84
C ILE A 119 -12.76 -9.06 -6.37
N PRO A 120 -13.72 -9.75 -5.75
CA PRO A 120 -14.94 -9.11 -5.27
C PRO A 120 -14.64 -8.25 -4.03
N MET A 121 -15.17 -7.02 -4.01
CA MET A 121 -14.90 -6.04 -2.95
C MET A 121 -15.49 -6.44 -1.60
N ASP A 122 -16.58 -7.21 -1.57
CA ASP A 122 -17.22 -7.70 -0.34
C ASP A 122 -16.41 -8.79 0.37
N ALA A 123 -15.42 -9.38 -0.32
CA ALA A 123 -14.48 -10.33 0.25
C ALA A 123 -13.25 -9.65 0.89
N LEU A 124 -13.19 -8.31 0.91
CA LEU A 124 -12.06 -7.55 1.39
C LEU A 124 -12.34 -6.83 2.71
N LEU A 125 -11.30 -6.71 3.53
CA LEU A 125 -11.28 -5.99 4.79
C LEU A 125 -10.28 -4.84 4.73
N GLU A 126 -10.62 -3.72 5.35
CA GLU A 126 -9.73 -2.57 5.46
C GLU A 126 -8.59 -2.79 6.47
N VAL A 127 -8.81 -3.68 7.43
CA VAL A 127 -7.87 -4.04 8.49
C VAL A 127 -7.62 -5.55 8.44
N PRO A 128 -6.43 -6.02 8.86
CA PRO A 128 -6.13 -7.43 8.86
C PRO A 128 -7.12 -8.18 9.77
N PRO A 129 -7.64 -9.35 9.34
CA PRO A 129 -8.56 -10.12 10.15
C PRO A 129 -7.87 -10.61 11.43
N THR A 130 -8.59 -10.56 12.56
CA THR A 130 -8.13 -11.22 13.78
C THR A 130 -8.46 -12.71 13.69
N ILE A 131 -7.43 -13.56 13.67
CA ILE A 131 -7.58 -15.01 13.56
C ILE A 131 -7.30 -15.64 14.92
N THR A 132 -8.26 -16.41 15.43
CA THR A 132 -8.09 -17.16 16.69
C THR A 132 -7.15 -18.34 16.50
N GLN A 133 -6.58 -18.85 17.59
CA GLN A 133 -5.70 -20.03 17.52
C GLN A 133 -6.43 -21.26 16.94
N GLU A 134 -7.71 -21.44 17.29
CA GLU A 134 -8.52 -22.56 16.78
C GLU A 134 -8.77 -22.45 15.27
N GLU A 135 -9.14 -21.26 14.78
CA GLU A 135 -9.29 -21.01 13.35
C GLU A 135 -7.98 -21.21 12.59
N ARG A 136 -6.85 -20.81 13.18
CA ARG A 136 -5.53 -21.03 12.59
C ARG A 136 -5.23 -22.52 12.48
N VAL A 137 -5.44 -23.30 13.54
CA VAL A 137 -5.25 -24.76 13.51
C VAL A 137 -6.16 -25.42 12.48
N LYS A 138 -7.43 -25.01 12.40
CA LYS A 138 -8.38 -25.51 11.38
C LYS A 138 -7.90 -25.20 9.96
N THR A 139 -7.44 -23.97 9.72
CA THR A 139 -6.94 -23.52 8.41
C THR A 139 -5.68 -24.29 8.02
N ILE A 140 -4.71 -24.44 8.93
CA ILE A 140 -3.51 -25.22 8.63
C ILE A 140 -3.84 -26.70 8.42
N SER A 141 -4.76 -27.25 9.23
CA SER A 141 -5.21 -28.62 9.10
C SER A 141 -5.81 -28.90 7.72
N SER A 142 -6.56 -27.97 7.12
CA SER A 142 -7.14 -28.21 5.78
C SER A 142 -6.07 -28.32 4.69
N TYR A 143 -4.89 -27.71 4.87
CA TYR A 143 -3.78 -27.82 3.91
C TYR A 143 -3.04 -29.17 4.01
N VAL A 144 -3.03 -29.80 5.19
CA VAL A 144 -2.18 -30.98 5.45
C VAL A 144 -2.94 -32.21 5.94
N GLU A 145 -4.27 -32.19 5.97
CA GLU A 145 -5.08 -33.34 6.42
C GLU A 145 -4.88 -34.63 5.59
N GLY A 146 -4.43 -34.48 4.34
CA GLY A 146 -4.09 -35.60 3.45
C GLY A 146 -2.69 -36.18 3.67
N SER A 147 -1.92 -35.67 4.64
CA SER A 147 -0.56 -36.14 4.92
C SER A 147 -0.53 -37.62 5.28
N ASP A 148 0.55 -38.29 4.91
CA ASP A 148 0.83 -39.63 5.40
C ASP A 148 0.92 -39.63 6.93
N ASP A 149 0.25 -40.59 7.57
CA ASP A 149 0.21 -40.73 9.03
C ASP A 149 -0.27 -39.46 9.78
N PHE A 150 -1.07 -38.61 9.14
CA PHE A 150 -1.54 -37.30 9.67
C PHE A 150 -2.01 -37.34 11.12
N LYS A 151 -2.91 -38.27 11.46
CA LYS A 151 -3.47 -38.39 12.82
C LYS A 151 -2.42 -38.74 13.88
N GLN A 152 -1.36 -39.44 13.50
CA GLN A 152 -0.31 -39.87 14.44
C GLN A 152 0.67 -38.73 14.75
N HIS A 153 0.86 -37.81 13.80
CA HIS A 153 1.82 -36.72 13.89
C HIS A 153 1.16 -35.33 13.77
N PHE A 154 -0.12 -35.25 14.14
CA PHE A 154 -0.97 -34.07 13.97
C PHE A 154 -0.28 -32.79 14.47
N ASP A 155 0.12 -32.75 15.74
CA ASP A 155 0.69 -31.53 16.34
C ASP A 155 1.94 -31.05 15.61
N VAL A 156 2.84 -31.98 15.22
CA VAL A 156 4.10 -31.64 14.55
C VAL A 156 3.84 -31.15 13.13
N PHE A 157 2.89 -31.77 12.40
CA PHE A 157 2.51 -31.30 11.07
C PHE A 157 1.86 -29.92 11.11
N ILE A 158 0.92 -29.70 12.02
CA ILE A 158 0.27 -28.39 12.16
C ILE A 158 1.32 -27.32 12.51
N GLN A 159 2.13 -27.56 13.54
CA GLN A 159 3.13 -26.59 13.98
C GLN A 159 4.14 -26.28 12.88
N THR A 160 4.73 -27.32 12.26
CA THR A 160 5.78 -27.12 11.25
C THR A 160 5.24 -26.42 10.01
N THR A 161 4.03 -26.78 9.56
CA THR A 161 3.37 -26.15 8.41
C THR A 161 3.06 -24.68 8.72
N ASP A 162 2.56 -24.40 9.92
CA ASP A 162 2.27 -23.04 10.37
C ASP A 162 3.52 -22.16 10.38
N ASP A 163 4.64 -22.69 10.90
CA ASP A 163 5.92 -21.99 10.96
C ASP A 163 6.47 -21.73 9.54
N LEU A 164 6.45 -22.73 8.65
CA LEU A 164 6.91 -22.58 7.27
C LEU A 164 6.12 -21.53 6.48
N ILE A 165 4.81 -21.43 6.71
CA ILE A 165 3.95 -20.43 6.07
C ILE A 165 4.20 -19.03 6.66
N LYS A 166 4.36 -18.90 7.99
CA LYS A 166 4.68 -17.61 8.62
C LYS A 166 6.02 -17.06 8.19
N GLU A 167 7.00 -17.94 8.01
CA GLU A 167 8.34 -17.58 7.53
C GLU A 167 8.37 -17.29 6.02
N GLY A 168 7.29 -17.55 5.30
CA GLY A 168 7.20 -17.37 3.84
C GLY A 168 8.08 -18.36 3.06
N ILE A 169 8.49 -19.46 3.69
CA ILE A 169 9.28 -20.53 3.05
C ILE A 169 8.37 -21.37 2.16
N CYS A 170 7.15 -21.61 2.62
CA CYS A 170 6.11 -22.33 1.87
C CYS A 170 4.84 -21.47 1.79
N LEU A 171 4.08 -21.67 0.73
CA LEU A 171 2.75 -21.11 0.55
C LEU A 171 1.70 -22.22 0.72
N PRO A 172 0.44 -21.90 1.06
CA PRO A 172 -0.61 -22.93 1.14
C PRO A 172 -0.74 -23.83 -0.10
N PRO A 173 -0.62 -23.34 -1.36
CA PRO A 173 -0.64 -24.19 -2.55
C PRO A 173 0.44 -25.29 -2.56
N ASP A 174 1.60 -25.06 -1.94
CA ASP A 174 2.70 -26.03 -1.89
C ASP A 174 2.29 -27.32 -1.15
N PHE A 175 1.44 -27.20 -0.14
CA PHE A 175 0.90 -28.34 0.59
C PHE A 175 -0.27 -28.97 -0.17
N GLU A 176 -1.07 -28.20 -0.88
CA GLU A 176 -2.21 -28.70 -1.66
C GLU A 176 -1.76 -29.58 -2.84
N GLU A 177 -0.63 -29.24 -3.49
CA GLU A 177 -0.09 -30.00 -4.63
C GLU A 177 0.16 -31.48 -4.30
N LEU A 178 0.72 -31.74 -3.11
CA LEU A 178 0.97 -33.09 -2.61
C LEU A 178 -0.10 -33.61 -1.64
N LYS A 179 -1.12 -32.80 -1.36
CA LYS A 179 -2.13 -33.05 -0.30
C LYS A 179 -1.51 -33.22 1.09
N GLY A 180 -0.41 -32.51 1.36
CA GLY A 180 0.28 -32.49 2.65
C GLY A 180 1.67 -33.13 2.62
N TRP A 181 2.10 -33.62 3.78
CA TRP A 181 3.40 -34.22 4.00
C TRP A 181 3.44 -35.67 3.52
N VAL A 182 4.41 -35.99 2.68
CA VAL A 182 4.58 -37.33 2.09
C VAL A 182 5.70 -38.08 2.80
N ARG A 183 5.46 -39.33 3.18
CA ARG A 183 6.45 -40.17 3.87
C ARG A 183 7.62 -40.51 2.95
N SER A 184 8.83 -40.29 3.45
CA SER A 184 10.06 -40.60 2.73
C SER A 184 10.43 -42.07 2.88
N VAL A 185 10.58 -42.78 1.76
CA VAL A 185 11.11 -44.15 1.73
C VAL A 185 12.65 -44.21 1.83
N LYS A 186 13.32 -43.06 1.72
CA LYS A 186 14.79 -42.98 1.74
C LYS A 186 15.38 -43.11 3.15
N TYR A 187 14.62 -42.70 4.16
CA TYR A 187 15.07 -42.67 5.54
C TYR A 187 14.34 -43.75 6.33
N GLN A 188 15.04 -44.44 7.23
CA GLN A 188 14.45 -45.46 8.10
C GLN A 188 13.62 -44.85 9.24
N ASN A 189 13.87 -43.59 9.56
CA ASN A 189 13.12 -42.84 10.58
C ASN A 189 11.84 -42.27 9.96
N ASP A 190 10.87 -41.88 10.80
CA ASP A 190 9.65 -41.20 10.38
C ASP A 190 9.99 -39.80 9.85
N VAL A 191 10.38 -39.76 8.59
CA VAL A 191 10.77 -38.56 7.86
C VAL A 191 9.77 -38.36 6.74
N TYR A 192 9.25 -37.15 6.66
CA TYR A 192 8.29 -36.73 5.64
C TYR A 192 8.90 -35.62 4.81
N PHE A 193 8.29 -35.30 3.68
CA PHE A 193 8.72 -34.20 2.86
C PHE A 193 7.56 -33.49 2.17
N VAL A 194 7.83 -32.26 1.76
CA VAL A 194 7.00 -31.43 0.88
C VAL A 194 7.91 -30.70 -0.10
N TYR A 195 7.36 -30.16 -1.18
CA TYR A 195 8.07 -29.22 -2.06
C TYR A 195 7.46 -27.84 -1.89
N CYS A 196 8.30 -26.83 -1.65
CA CYS A 196 7.85 -25.44 -1.54
C CYS A 196 8.48 -24.58 -2.63
N GLY A 197 7.66 -23.96 -3.48
CA GLY A 197 8.11 -23.24 -4.67
C GLY A 197 8.33 -24.12 -5.91
N GLY A 198 7.64 -25.28 -5.98
CA GLY A 198 7.59 -26.19 -7.13
C GLY A 198 8.44 -27.47 -7.00
N LEU A 199 8.27 -28.42 -7.93
CA LEU A 199 8.75 -29.82 -7.81
C LEU A 199 10.27 -30.07 -8.03
N LYS A 200 11.13 -29.07 -7.85
CA LYS A 200 12.59 -29.25 -7.99
C LYS A 200 13.19 -29.82 -6.70
N GLN A 201 14.26 -30.60 -6.81
CA GLN A 201 14.97 -31.15 -5.65
C GLN A 201 15.41 -30.05 -4.64
N ALA A 202 15.81 -28.88 -5.13
CA ALA A 202 16.20 -27.74 -4.30
C ALA A 202 15.07 -27.18 -3.43
N ASN A 203 13.82 -27.40 -3.84
CA ASN A 203 12.61 -26.94 -3.15
C ASN A 203 12.09 -27.98 -2.14
N LYS A 204 12.77 -29.12 -2.03
CA LYS A 204 12.33 -30.23 -1.20
C LYS A 204 12.75 -30.02 0.25
N ILE A 205 11.76 -29.97 1.13
CA ILE A 205 11.96 -29.82 2.58
C ILE A 205 11.64 -31.15 3.23
N TYR A 206 12.54 -31.65 4.07
CA TYR A 206 12.29 -32.84 4.88
C TYR A 206 11.98 -32.46 6.32
N LEU A 207 11.06 -33.20 6.95
CA LEU A 207 10.69 -33.08 8.35
C LEU A 207 10.93 -34.40 9.07
N ASN A 208 11.73 -34.38 10.13
CA ASN A 208 11.81 -35.50 11.07
C ASN A 208 10.79 -35.29 12.21
N VAL A 209 9.69 -36.04 12.20
CA VAL A 209 8.57 -35.84 13.14
C VAL A 209 8.90 -36.21 14.58
N GLN A 210 9.91 -37.05 14.81
CA GLN A 210 10.35 -37.40 16.17
C GLN A 210 11.08 -36.23 16.84
N THR A 211 11.69 -35.35 16.05
CA THR A 211 12.47 -34.20 16.57
C THR A 211 11.82 -32.85 16.29
N GLY A 212 10.82 -32.79 15.39
CA GLY A 212 10.24 -31.55 14.89
C GLY A 212 11.20 -30.70 14.04
N LYS A 213 12.31 -31.27 13.55
CA LYS A 213 13.33 -30.51 12.81
C LYS A 213 13.19 -30.70 11.30
N ILE A 214 13.25 -29.57 10.59
CA ILE A 214 13.35 -29.54 9.14
C ILE A 214 14.80 -29.58 8.66
N PHE A 215 15.04 -30.14 7.47
CA PHE A 215 16.35 -30.14 6.81
C PHE A 215 16.25 -30.25 5.29
N TYR A 216 17.32 -29.87 4.60
CA TYR A 216 17.42 -29.81 3.12
C TYR A 216 18.46 -30.81 2.59
N ARG A 217 18.35 -31.22 1.31
CA ARG A 217 19.26 -32.17 0.66
C ARG A 217 19.47 -31.91 -0.82
#